data_AF-A0A359LQS3-F1
#
_entry.id   AF-A0A359LQS3-F1
#
_cell.length_a   1.000
_cell.length_b   1.000
_cell.length_c   1.000
_cell.angle_alpha   90.00
_cell.angle_beta   90.00
_cell.angle_gamma   90.00
#
_symmetry.space_group_name_H-M   'P 1'
#
loop_
_entity.id
_entity.type
_entity.pdbx_description
1 polymer ?
#
loop_
_entity_poly.entity_id
_entity_poly.type
_entity_poly.pdbx_seq_one_letter_code
_entity_poly.pdbx_strand_id
1 'polypeptide(L)'
;MSAEHSSNLTRNAGSGQDDVSRLKDHFLASLNHEIRTPLTGILGMTDLLLETGLSEEQREYVMAARGCADGLLDSLNALLEYSSLSAGDVRLE
;
A
#
# COMPACT_ATOMS: atom_id res chain seq x y z
N MET A 1 -28.23 -17.17 38.05
CA MET A 1 -28.33 -17.59 36.64
C MET A 1 -28.94 -16.54 35.69
N SER A 2 -29.16 -15.27 36.10
CA SER A 2 -29.77 -14.26 35.20
C SER A 2 -28.85 -13.10 34.77
N ALA A 3 -27.62 -13.03 35.29
CA ALA A 3 -26.67 -11.94 34.99
C ALA A 3 -25.62 -12.31 33.93
N GLU A 4 -25.28 -13.60 33.78
CA GLU A 4 -24.27 -14.05 32.82
C GLU A 4 -24.79 -14.18 31.38
N HIS A 5 -26.11 -14.28 31.20
CA HIS A 5 -26.69 -14.41 29.85
C HIS A 5 -26.80 -13.06 29.11
N SER A 6 -26.96 -11.93 29.83
CA SER A 6 -26.93 -10.59 29.23
C SER A 6 -25.53 -10.15 28.81
N SER A 7 -24.47 -10.67 29.44
CA SER A 7 -23.08 -10.31 29.10
C SER A 7 -22.56 -11.00 27.82
N ASN A 8 -23.24 -12.05 27.33
CA ASN A 8 -22.87 -12.74 26.09
C ASN A 8 -23.53 -12.16 24.84
N LEU A 9 -24.60 -11.36 24.99
CA LEU A 9 -25.30 -10.74 23.86
C LEU A 9 -24.58 -9.49 23.32
N THR A 10 -23.72 -8.85 24.12
CA THR A 10 -22.94 -7.66 23.69
C THR A 10 -21.58 -8.03 23.10
N ARG A 11 -21.15 -9.29 23.18
CA ARG A 11 -19.82 -9.74 22.73
C ARG A 11 -19.79 -10.26 21.28
N ASN A 12 -20.93 -10.37 20.61
CA ASN A 12 -21.05 -10.99 19.28
C ASN A 12 -21.35 -10.00 18.13
N ALA A 13 -21.45 -8.71 18.41
CA ALA A 13 -21.74 -7.70 17.38
C ALA A 13 -20.48 -7.06 16.76
N GLY A 14 -19.28 -7.30 17.33
CA GLY A 14 -18.03 -6.69 16.88
C GLY A 14 -17.14 -7.56 15.97
N SER A 15 -17.35 -8.87 15.92
CA SER A 15 -16.41 -9.80 15.23
C SER A 15 -16.42 -9.65 13.71
N GLY A 16 -17.59 -9.45 13.09
CA GLY A 16 -17.69 -9.41 11.63
C GLY A 16 -17.11 -8.14 10.97
N GLN A 17 -17.20 -6.98 11.64
CA GLN A 17 -16.64 -5.72 11.13
C GLN A 17 -15.12 -5.64 11.29
N ASP A 18 -14.60 -6.18 12.39
CA ASP A 18 -13.17 -6.25 12.64
C ASP A 18 -12.48 -7.22 11.67
N ASP A 19 -13.08 -8.38 11.40
CA ASP A 19 -12.54 -9.35 10.44
C ASP A 19 -12.49 -8.79 9.01
N VAL A 20 -13.53 -8.08 8.58
CA VAL A 20 -13.56 -7.41 7.25
C VAL A 20 -12.48 -6.33 7.14
N SER A 21 -12.28 -5.54 8.20
CA SER A 21 -11.27 -4.48 8.20
C SER A 21 -9.85 -5.07 8.12
N ARG A 22 -9.56 -6.12 8.90
CA ARG A 22 -8.26 -6.81 8.87
C ARG A 22 -7.98 -7.49 7.52
N LEU A 23 -9.00 -8.09 6.90
CA LEU A 23 -8.88 -8.66 5.55
C LEU A 23 -8.55 -7.59 4.51
N LYS A 24 -9.19 -6.42 4.60
CA LYS A 24 -8.92 -5.28 3.71
C LYS A 24 -7.49 -4.77 3.89
N ASP A 25 -7.01 -4.60 5.13
CA ASP A 25 -5.66 -4.10 5.39
C ASP A 25 -4.59 -5.09 4.90
N HIS A 26 -4.78 -6.39 5.17
CA HIS A 26 -3.89 -7.42 4.67
C HIS A 26 -3.85 -7.44 3.13
N PHE A 27 -5.02 -7.32 2.48
CA PHE A 27 -5.10 -7.26 1.02
C PHE A 27 -4.36 -6.05 0.45
N LEU A 28 -4.55 -4.86 1.02
CA LEU A 28 -3.87 -3.63 0.59
C LEU A 28 -2.36 -3.70 0.82
N ALA A 29 -1.92 -4.29 1.93
CA ALA A 29 -0.50 -4.53 2.20
C ALA A 29 0.12 -5.48 1.17
N SER A 30 -0.52 -6.63 0.91
CA SER A 30 -0.07 -7.59 -0.09
C SER A 30 0.05 -6.98 -1.48
N LEU A 31 -0.99 -6.27 -1.94
CA LEU A 31 -0.94 -5.59 -3.24
C LEU A 31 0.20 -4.58 -3.34
N ASN A 32 0.44 -3.80 -2.28
CA ASN A 32 1.56 -2.85 -2.27
C ASN A 32 2.91 -3.56 -2.41
N HIS A 33 3.12 -4.67 -1.71
CA HIS A 33 4.34 -5.45 -1.85
C HIS A 33 4.51 -6.02 -3.28
N GLU A 34 3.43 -6.53 -3.86
CA GLU A 34 3.43 -7.09 -5.21
C GLU A 34 3.65 -6.04 -6.30
N ILE A 35 3.18 -4.81 -6.12
CA ILE A 35 3.37 -3.70 -7.07
C ILE A 35 4.74 -3.03 -6.88
N ARG A 36 5.26 -2.95 -5.65
CA ARG A 36 6.58 -2.34 -5.38
C ARG A 36 7.71 -3.08 -6.11
N THR A 37 7.62 -4.41 -6.20
CA THR A 37 8.64 -5.24 -6.87
C THR A 37 8.82 -4.89 -8.37
N PRO A 38 7.77 -4.92 -9.21
CA PRO A 38 7.88 -4.52 -10.61
C PRO A 38 8.21 -3.03 -10.78
N LEU A 39 7.70 -2.12 -9.92
CA LEU A 39 8.09 -0.70 -9.99
C LEU A 39 9.57 -0.48 -9.71
N THR A 40 10.12 -1.17 -8.71
CA THR A 40 11.57 -1.14 -8.43
C THR A 40 12.37 -1.69 -9.61
N GLY A 41 11.86 -2.73 -10.28
CA GLY A 41 12.43 -3.23 -11.52
C GLY A 41 12.43 -2.20 -12.65
N ILE A 42 11.31 -1.48 -12.84
CA ILE A 42 11.20 -0.39 -13.83
C ILE A 42 12.21 0.72 -13.52
N LEU A 43 12.34 1.15 -12.26
CA LEU A 43 13.34 2.14 -11.84
C LEU A 43 14.76 1.67 -12.12
N GLY A 44 15.10 0.43 -11.76
CA GLY A 44 16.41 -0.13 -12.06
C GLY A 44 16.69 -0.21 -13.57
N MET A 45 15.68 -0.57 -14.38
CA MET A 45 15.82 -0.61 -15.85
C MET A 45 15.97 0.79 -16.45
N THR A 46 15.25 1.80 -15.96
CA THR A 46 15.42 3.18 -16.43
C THR A 46 16.76 3.75 -16.01
N ASP A 47 17.23 3.47 -14.79
CA ASP A 47 18.58 3.86 -14.33
C ASP A 47 19.67 3.24 -15.21
N LEU A 48 19.60 1.93 -15.49
CA LEU A 48 20.54 1.26 -16.40
C LEU A 48 20.50 1.82 -17.82
N LEU A 49 19.32 2.17 -18.34
CA LEU A 49 19.19 2.79 -19.66
C LEU A 49 19.83 4.19 -19.71
N LEU A 50 19.72 4.97 -18.63
CA LEU A 50 20.31 6.33 -18.55
C LEU A 50 21.84 6.32 -18.59
N GLU A 51 22.46 5.18 -18.22
CA GLU A 51 23.91 4.94 -18.32
C GLU A 51 24.36 4.56 -19.74
N THR A 52 23.42 4.35 -20.68
CA THR A 52 23.73 4.03 -22.09
C THR A 52 23.79 5.26 -22.99
N GLY A 53 24.23 5.07 -24.24
CA GLY A 53 24.23 6.11 -25.26
C GLY A 53 22.84 6.37 -25.85
N LEU A 54 22.00 7.12 -25.12
CA LEU A 54 20.68 7.56 -25.57
C LEU A 54 20.77 8.85 -26.40
N SER A 55 19.88 9.00 -27.39
CA SER A 55 19.60 10.32 -27.98
C SER A 55 18.88 11.23 -26.97
N GLU A 56 18.82 12.53 -27.25
CA GLU A 56 18.13 13.49 -26.36
C GLU A 56 16.66 13.13 -26.14
N GLU A 57 15.93 12.83 -27.23
CA GLU A 57 14.52 12.44 -27.17
C GLU A 57 14.31 11.13 -26.38
N GLN A 58 15.19 10.15 -26.55
CA GLN A 58 15.14 8.90 -25.78
C GLN A 58 15.41 9.14 -24.29
N ARG A 59 16.36 10.03 -23.97
CA ARG A 59 16.66 10.41 -22.59
C ARG A 59 15.45 11.07 -21.93
N GLU A 60 14.76 11.97 -22.63
CA GLU A 60 13.51 12.56 -22.13
C GLU A 60 12.44 11.51 -21.84
N TYR A 61 12.24 10.53 -22.73
CA TYR A 61 11.29 9.44 -22.51
C TYR A 61 11.65 8.58 -21.30
N VAL A 62 12.93 8.21 -21.15
CA VAL A 62 13.38 7.40 -20.00
C VAL A 62 13.25 8.18 -18.69
N MET A 63 13.58 9.48 -18.68
CA MET A 63 13.39 10.35 -17.51
C MET A 63 11.92 10.50 -17.14
N ALA A 64 11.03 10.66 -18.13
CA ALA A 64 9.59 10.72 -17.89
C ALA A 64 9.06 9.40 -17.30
N ALA A 65 9.46 8.26 -17.88
CA ALA A 65 9.06 6.95 -17.37
C ALA A 65 9.55 6.71 -15.94
N ARG A 66 10.79 7.10 -15.64
CA ARG A 66 11.37 7.05 -14.29
C ARG A 66 10.57 7.91 -13.31
N GLY A 67 10.26 9.16 -13.68
CA GLY A 67 9.47 10.06 -12.86
C GLY A 67 8.05 9.53 -12.58
N CYS A 68 7.42 8.88 -13.56
CA CYS A 68 6.13 8.20 -13.35
C CYS A 68 6.24 7.04 -12.36
N ALA A 69 7.31 6.23 -12.44
CA ALA A 69 7.51 5.10 -11.52
C ALA A 69 7.75 5.58 -10.07
N ASP A 70 8.55 6.65 -9.89
CA ASP A 70 8.75 7.30 -8.59
C ASP A 70 7.42 7.83 -8.03
N GLY A 71 6.65 8.58 -8.83
CA GLY A 71 5.35 9.12 -8.41
C GLY A 71 4.31 8.04 -8.07
N LEU A 72 4.35 6.89 -8.75
CA LEU A 72 3.51 5.74 -8.40
C LEU A 72 3.91 5.12 -7.06
N LEU A 73 5.21 4.99 -6.76
CA LEU A 73 5.67 4.51 -5.45
C LEU A 73 5.21 5.44 -4.32
N ASP A 74 5.32 6.75 -4.51
CA ASP A 74 4.86 7.74 -3.52
C ASP A 74 3.35 7.64 -3.30
N SER A 75 2.58 7.52 -4.39
CA SER A 75 1.12 7.34 -4.31
C SER A 75 0.73 6.06 -3.59
N LEU A 76 1.45 4.96 -3.81
CA LEU A 76 1.24 3.67 -3.14
C LEU A 76 1.56 3.75 -1.65
N ASN A 77 2.65 4.44 -1.28
CA ASN A 77 3.00 4.65 0.13
C ASN A 77 1.94 5.49 0.86
N ALA A 78 1.47 6.58 0.24
CA ALA A 78 0.41 7.42 0.79
C ALA A 78 -0.92 6.65 0.98
N LEU A 79 -1.24 5.72 0.07
CA LEU A 79 -2.41 4.86 0.19
C LEU A 79 -2.34 3.94 1.42
N LEU A 80 -1.15 3.39 1.73
CA LEU A 80 -0.94 2.58 2.93
C LEU A 80 -1.14 3.40 4.20
N GLU A 81 -0.50 4.57 4.28
CA GLU A 81 -0.63 5.49 5.42
C GLU A 81 -2.09 5.86 5.66
N TYR A 82 -2.83 6.17 4.60
CA TYR A 82 -4.27 6.44 4.68
C TYR A 82 -5.07 5.24 5.18
N SER A 83 -4.75 4.02 4.73
CA SER A 83 -5.43 2.80 5.20
C SER A 83 -5.21 2.59 6.69
N SER A 84 -3.97 2.72 7.17
CA SER A 84 -3.62 2.60 8.58
C SER A 84 -4.29 3.67 9.45
N LEU A 85 -4.34 4.92 8.99
CA LEU A 85 -5.07 6.01 9.65
C LEU A 85 -6.58 5.73 9.73
N SER A 86 -7.17 5.24 8.65
CA SER A 86 -8.61 4.95 8.56
C SER A 86 -9.03 3.74 9.40
N ALA A 87 -8.11 2.82 9.68
CA ALA A 87 -8.31 1.69 10.58
C ALA A 87 -8.26 2.08 12.07
N GLY A 88 -7.93 3.34 12.39
CA GLY A 88 -7.80 3.82 13.77
C GLY A 88 -6.54 3.32 14.49
N ASP A 89 -5.59 2.70 13.78
CA ASP A 89 -4.42 2.04 14.36
C ASP A 89 -3.25 3.01 14.63
N VAL A 90 -3.54 4.30 14.82
CA VAL A 90 -2.53 5.28 15.25
C VAL A 90 -2.21 5.02 16.73
N ARG A 91 -1.28 4.09 16.99
CA ARG A 91 -0.46 4.19 18.20
C ARG A 91 0.46 5.38 18.02
N LEU A 92 0.07 6.50 18.60
CA LEU A 92 1.00 7.57 18.94
C LEU A 92 2.03 6.98 19.90
N GLU A 93 3.28 6.85 19.46
CA GLU A 93 4.43 6.71 20.37
C GLU A 93 4.77 8.06 21.00
#